data_AF-A0A4R3TU85-F1
#
_entry.id   AF-A0A4R3TU85-F1
#
_cell.length_a   1.000
_cell.length_b   1.000
_cell.length_c   1.000
_cell.angle_alpha   90.00
_cell.angle_beta   90.00
_cell.angle_gamma   90.00
#
_symmetry.space_group_name_H-M   'P 1'
#
loop_
_entity.id
_entity.type
_entity.pdbx_description
1 polymer ?
#
loop_
_entity_poly.entity_id
_entity_poly.type
_entity_poly.pdbx_seq_one_letter_code
_entity_poly.pdbx_strand_id
1 'polypeptide(L)'
;MKFWRESSTLRALVLVSLCLNVILFTYVSVQWLRPGGLVPGEGLPLRMIERVAERLPKEDAEVLWSIYQGKEAELLPLQTEYRHALVKAMKAAAQTNLDKAELEAAVKDARDKRVKIGDVVVATFVEMLERISPKGRRQLVGGYFR
;
A
#
# COMPACT_ATOMS: atom_id res chain seq x y z
N MET A 1 5.35 -41.98 -34.49
CA MET A 1 5.80 -40.57 -34.38
C MET A 1 4.85 -39.72 -33.52
N LYS A 2 4.62 -40.05 -32.24
CA LYS A 2 3.75 -39.26 -31.34
C LYS A 2 4.46 -38.71 -30.09
N PHE A 3 5.54 -39.37 -29.66
CA PHE A 3 6.34 -38.99 -28.48
C PHE A 3 7.19 -37.72 -28.61
N TRP A 4 7.51 -37.28 -29.83
CA TRP A 4 8.37 -36.10 -30.04
C TRP A 4 7.61 -34.76 -29.97
N ARG A 5 6.28 -34.79 -30.10
CA ARG A 5 5.44 -33.59 -30.07
C ARG A 5 5.17 -33.13 -28.63
N GLU A 6 4.99 -34.07 -27.71
CA GLU A 6 4.73 -33.78 -26.29
C GLU A 6 5.91 -33.11 -25.58
N SER A 7 7.16 -33.53 -25.89
CA SER A 7 8.35 -32.91 -25.29
C SER A 7 8.53 -31.46 -25.72
N SER A 8 8.10 -31.09 -26.93
CA SER A 8 8.17 -29.72 -27.43
C SER A 8 7.16 -28.82 -26.71
N THR A 9 5.93 -29.30 -26.50
CA THR A 9 4.90 -28.59 -25.71
C THR A 9 5.28 -28.48 -24.23
N LEU A 10 5.83 -29.52 -23.61
CA LEU A 10 6.31 -29.47 -22.22
C LEU A 10 7.48 -28.50 -22.06
N ARG A 11 8.46 -28.52 -22.98
CA ARG A 11 9.57 -27.56 -23.00
C ARG A 11 9.06 -26.13 -23.22
N ALA A 12 8.07 -25.93 -24.08
CA ALA A 12 7.46 -24.62 -24.30
C ALA A 12 6.74 -24.12 -23.04
N LEU A 13 5.99 -24.98 -22.34
CA LEU A 13 5.33 -24.62 -21.07
C LEU A 13 6.33 -24.28 -19.97
N VAL A 14 7.44 -25.04 -19.88
CA VAL A 14 8.52 -24.75 -18.93
C VAL A 14 9.21 -23.41 -19.25
N LEU A 15 9.46 -23.12 -20.53
CA LEU A 15 10.03 -21.84 -20.95
C LEU A 15 9.09 -20.67 -20.67
N VAL A 16 7.80 -20.82 -20.95
CA VAL A 16 6.77 -19.81 -20.65
C VAL A 16 6.68 -19.57 -19.14
N SER A 17 6.68 -20.63 -18.34
CA SER A 17 6.71 -20.53 -16.88
C SER A 17 7.97 -19.80 -16.39
N LEU A 18 9.15 -20.14 -16.93
CA LEU A 18 10.40 -19.49 -16.58
C LEU A 18 10.38 -17.99 -16.93
N CYS A 19 9.91 -17.64 -18.13
CA CYS A 19 9.76 -16.25 -18.55
C CYS A 19 8.77 -15.48 -17.66
N LEU A 20 7.64 -16.07 -17.31
CA LEU A 20 6.67 -15.48 -16.38
C LEU A 20 7.29 -15.21 -15.00
N ASN A 21 8.08 -16.17 -14.47
CA ASN A 21 8.77 -16.00 -13.21
C ASN A 21 9.82 -14.90 -13.25
N VAL A 22 10.59 -14.81 -14.35
CA VAL A 22 11.56 -13.72 -14.55
C VAL A 22 10.86 -12.37 -14.63
N ILE A 23 9.75 -12.27 -15.39
CA ILE A 23 8.96 -11.03 -15.50
C ILE A 23 8.40 -10.62 -14.13
N LEU A 24 7.84 -11.57 -13.37
CA LEU A 24 7.33 -11.33 -12.02
C LEU A 24 8.45 -10.89 -11.07
N PHE A 25 9.59 -11.57 -11.10
CA PHE A 25 10.75 -11.22 -10.29
C PHE A 25 11.24 -9.82 -10.63
N THR A 26 11.42 -9.49 -11.92
CA THR A 26 11.81 -8.14 -12.35
C THR A 26 10.77 -7.10 -11.96
N TYR A 27 9.48 -7.38 -12.09
CA TYR A 27 8.42 -6.46 -11.68
C TYR A 27 8.46 -6.16 -10.18
N VAL A 28 8.62 -7.21 -9.36
CA VAL A 28 8.78 -7.07 -7.91
C VAL A 28 10.07 -6.32 -7.58
N SER A 29 11.20 -6.68 -8.16
CA SER A 29 12.49 -6.01 -7.95
C SER A 29 12.45 -4.55 -8.36
N VAL A 30 11.84 -4.20 -9.50
CA VAL A 30 11.72 -2.80 -9.96
C VAL A 30 10.79 -2.00 -9.05
N GLN A 31 9.70 -2.59 -8.56
CA GLN A 31 8.84 -1.93 -7.57
C GLN A 31 9.52 -1.77 -6.21
N TRP A 32 10.43 -2.68 -5.85
CA TRP A 32 11.19 -2.61 -4.60
C TRP A 32 12.37 -1.64 -4.67
N LEU A 33 13.04 -1.56 -5.83
CA LEU A 33 14.23 -0.73 -6.09
C LEU A 33 13.90 0.66 -6.62
N ARG A 34 12.63 0.96 -6.93
CA ARG A 34 12.19 2.32 -7.27
C ARG A 34 12.54 3.25 -6.10
N PRO A 35 13.09 4.46 -6.33
CA PRO A 35 13.19 5.46 -5.27
C PRO A 35 11.75 5.80 -4.83
N GLY A 36 11.38 5.46 -3.60
CA GLY A 36 9.99 5.49 -3.11
C GLY A 36 9.22 4.16 -3.18
N GLY A 37 9.87 3.06 -3.59
CA GLY A 37 9.40 1.68 -3.41
C GLY A 37 9.32 1.31 -1.93
N LEU A 38 8.65 0.21 -1.60
CA LEU A 38 8.33 -0.25 -0.24
C LEU A 38 9.57 -0.27 0.68
N VAL A 39 9.86 0.85 1.34
CA VAL A 39 10.73 0.86 2.52
C VAL A 39 9.87 0.21 3.60
N PRO A 40 10.25 -0.97 4.12
CA PRO A 40 9.52 -1.60 5.21
C PRO A 40 9.74 -0.75 6.48
N GLY A 41 8.94 0.31 6.65
CA GLY A 41 9.13 1.27 7.76
C GLY A 41 8.56 2.66 7.52
N GLU A 42 8.49 3.12 6.26
CA GLU A 42 7.82 4.39 5.96
C GLU A 42 6.30 4.14 5.87
N GLY A 43 5.58 4.67 6.84
CA GLY A 43 4.14 4.50 6.94
C GLY A 43 3.41 4.88 5.65
N LEU A 44 2.56 3.99 5.14
CA LEU A 44 1.61 4.32 4.07
C LEU A 44 0.83 5.64 4.29
N PRO A 45 0.50 6.07 5.53
CA PRO A 45 -0.05 7.40 5.80
C PRO A 45 0.88 8.55 5.37
N LEU A 46 2.17 8.48 5.70
CA LEU A 46 3.15 9.52 5.40
C LEU A 46 3.22 9.81 3.90
N ARG A 47 3.27 8.76 3.07
CA ARG A 47 3.28 8.89 1.60
C ARG A 47 1.99 9.46 1.01
N MET A 48 0.87 9.32 1.70
CA MET A 48 -0.38 9.97 1.29
C MET A 48 -0.34 11.46 1.64
N ILE A 49 0.18 11.80 2.82
CA ILE A 49 0.37 13.19 3.26
C ILE A 49 1.32 13.93 2.31
N GLU A 50 2.49 13.34 2.00
CA GLU A 50 3.47 13.91 1.06
C GLU A 50 2.85 14.23 -0.30
N ARG A 51 2.15 13.26 -0.90
CA ARG A 51 1.49 13.44 -2.21
C ARG A 51 0.41 14.51 -2.22
N VAL A 52 -0.28 14.72 -1.10
CA VAL A 52 -1.28 15.79 -0.98
C VAL A 52 -0.59 17.13 -0.76
N ALA A 53 0.45 17.18 0.08
CA ALA A 53 1.25 18.36 0.34
C ALA A 53 1.92 18.91 -0.94
N GLU A 54 2.45 18.04 -1.80
CA GLU A 54 3.04 18.41 -3.10
C GLU A 54 2.05 19.12 -4.04
N ARG A 55 0.75 18.91 -3.84
CA ARG A 55 -0.31 19.49 -4.66
C ARG A 55 -0.89 20.78 -4.08
N LEU A 56 -0.46 21.18 -2.88
CA LEU A 56 -0.97 22.36 -2.20
C LEU A 56 -0.03 23.56 -2.38
N PRO A 57 -0.56 24.79 -2.26
CA PRO A 57 0.28 25.95 -1.93
C PRO A 57 1.10 25.66 -0.68
N LYS A 58 2.29 26.26 -0.58
CA LYS A 58 3.24 25.97 0.50
C LYS A 58 2.64 26.18 1.89
N GLU A 59 1.88 27.26 2.05
CA GLU A 59 1.25 27.64 3.32
C GLU A 59 0.18 26.61 3.73
N ASP A 60 -0.58 26.09 2.77
CA ASP A 60 -1.60 25.06 3.01
C ASP A 60 -0.97 23.68 3.26
N ALA A 61 0.18 23.40 2.64
CA ALA A 61 0.95 22.18 2.89
C ALA A 61 1.51 22.16 4.33
N GLU A 62 1.97 23.31 4.85
CA GLU A 62 2.42 23.44 6.25
C GLU A 62 1.28 23.14 7.24
N VAL A 63 0.05 23.56 6.93
CA VAL A 63 -1.14 23.22 7.73
C VAL A 63 -1.36 21.70 7.76
N LEU A 64 -1.28 21.03 6.61
CA LEU A 64 -1.41 19.57 6.53
C LEU A 64 -0.33 18.86 7.38
N TRP A 65 0.92 19.29 7.26
CA TRP A 65 2.03 18.72 8.03
C TRP A 65 1.85 18.91 9.54
N SER A 66 1.40 20.09 9.97
CA SER A 66 1.13 20.36 11.38
C SER A 66 0.04 19.44 11.96
N ILE A 67 -1.04 19.22 11.20
CA ILE A 67 -2.12 18.31 11.62
C ILE A 67 -1.60 16.87 11.71
N TYR A 68 -0.84 16.42 10.70
CA TYR A 68 -0.26 15.08 10.70
C TYR A 68 0.67 14.84 11.90
N GLN A 69 1.57 15.78 12.18
CA GLN A 69 2.47 15.71 13.34
C GLN A 69 1.68 15.62 14.65
N GLY A 70 0.56 16.36 14.77
CA GLY A 70 -0.32 16.26 15.94
C GLY A 70 -0.98 14.89 16.14
N LYS A 71 -1.11 14.09 15.07
CA LYS A 71 -1.72 12.75 15.10
C LYS A 71 -0.71 11.61 15.02
N GLU A 72 0.58 11.92 14.95
CA GLU A 72 1.64 10.92 14.78
C GLU A 72 1.67 9.92 15.95
N ALA A 73 1.47 10.41 17.18
CA ALA A 73 1.39 9.59 18.39
C ALA A 73 0.23 8.58 18.36
N GLU A 74 -0.88 8.91 17.68
CA GLU A 74 -2.03 8.00 17.48
C GLU A 74 -1.78 7.03 16.32
N LEU A 75 -1.14 7.49 15.25
CA LEU A 75 -0.89 6.69 14.04
C LEU A 75 0.18 5.62 14.24
N LEU A 76 1.25 5.91 14.97
CA LEU A 76 2.36 4.98 15.22
C LEU A 76 1.93 3.61 15.79
N PRO A 77 1.13 3.53 16.87
CA PRO A 77 0.67 2.24 17.39
C PRO A 77 -0.22 1.50 16.39
N LEU A 78 -1.15 2.18 15.72
CA LEU A 78 -2.03 1.58 14.70
C LEU A 78 -1.24 0.96 13.54
N GLN A 79 -0.19 1.65 13.07
CA GLN A 79 0.71 1.13 12.03
C GLN A 79 1.50 -0.09 12.50
N THR A 80 1.88 -0.13 13.77
CA THR A 80 2.60 -1.26 14.37
C THR A 80 1.69 -2.48 14.50
N GLU A 81 0.47 -2.29 15.01
CA GLU A 81 -0.54 -3.34 15.06
C GLU A 81 -0.86 -3.91 13.68
N TYR A 82 -1.05 -3.04 12.68
CA TYR A 82 -1.29 -3.46 11.30
C TYR A 82 -0.14 -4.30 10.74
N ARG A 83 1.12 -3.88 10.97
CA ARG A 83 2.31 -4.65 10.56
C ARG A 83 2.33 -6.03 11.22
N HIS A 84 2.03 -6.12 12.52
CA HIS A 84 1.95 -7.41 13.21
C HIS A 84 0.86 -8.32 12.65
N ALA A 85 -0.31 -7.78 12.32
CA ALA A 85 -1.40 -8.53 11.71
C ALA A 85 -1.05 -9.03 10.29
N LEU A 86 -0.34 -8.23 9.49
CA LEU A 86 0.19 -8.68 8.19
C LEU A 86 1.18 -9.83 8.35
N VAL A 87 2.10 -9.74 9.32
CA VAL A 87 3.05 -10.83 9.61
C VAL A 87 2.31 -12.11 10.00
N LYS A 88 1.23 -12.00 10.78
CA LYS A 88 0.38 -13.15 11.13
C LYS A 88 -0.28 -13.76 9.90
N ALA A 89 -0.85 -12.95 9.01
CA ALA A 89 -1.46 -13.44 7.77
C ALA A 89 -0.42 -14.11 6.84
N MET A 90 0.77 -13.53 6.71
CA MET A 90 1.87 -14.14 5.94
C MET A 90 2.32 -15.47 6.54
N LYS A 91 2.41 -15.58 7.88
CA LYS A 91 2.72 -16.84 8.56
C LYS A 91 1.66 -17.90 8.32
N ALA A 92 0.37 -17.55 8.40
CA ALA A 92 -0.73 -18.46 8.11
C ALA A 92 -0.69 -18.96 6.65
N ALA A 93 -0.42 -18.06 5.70
CA ALA A 93 -0.28 -18.41 4.28
C ALA A 93 0.95 -19.29 3.97
N ALA A 94 1.99 -19.23 4.81
CA ALA A 94 3.23 -19.98 4.63
C ALA A 94 3.21 -21.39 5.26
N GLN A 95 2.12 -21.79 5.91
CA GLN A 95 1.98 -23.12 6.50
C GLN A 95 2.00 -24.22 5.41
N THR A 96 2.64 -25.35 5.70
CA THR A 96 2.74 -26.49 4.77
C THR A 96 1.37 -27.05 4.39
N ASN A 97 0.45 -27.11 5.36
CA ASN A 97 -0.96 -27.40 5.13
C ASN A 97 -1.72 -26.10 5.37
N LEU A 98 -2.38 -25.58 4.34
CA LEU A 98 -3.09 -24.32 4.42
C LEU A 98 -4.34 -24.45 5.29
N ASP A 99 -4.32 -23.85 6.48
CA ASP A 99 -5.55 -23.60 7.24
C ASP A 99 -6.25 -22.36 6.68
N LYS A 100 -7.30 -22.59 5.89
CA LYS A 100 -8.09 -21.52 5.29
C LYS A 100 -8.77 -20.64 6.34
N ALA A 101 -9.27 -21.21 7.42
CA ALA A 101 -10.00 -20.46 8.45
C ALA A 101 -9.03 -19.55 9.23
N GLU A 102 -7.83 -20.05 9.54
CA GLU A 102 -6.78 -19.24 10.18
C GLU A 102 -6.33 -18.09 9.27
N LEU A 103 -6.12 -18.35 7.97
CA LEU A 103 -5.74 -17.31 7.02
C LEU A 103 -6.83 -16.25 6.88
N GLU A 104 -8.10 -16.64 6.72
CA GLU A 104 -9.22 -15.70 6.61
C GLU A 104 -9.35 -14.83 7.87
N ALA A 105 -9.20 -15.41 9.06
CA ALA A 105 -9.20 -14.68 10.32
C ALA A 105 -8.03 -13.68 10.40
N ALA A 106 -6.83 -14.08 10.00
CA ALA A 106 -5.65 -13.20 10.01
C ALA A 106 -5.77 -12.05 9.00
N VAL A 107 -6.32 -12.31 7.81
CA VAL A 107 -6.58 -11.28 6.79
C VAL A 107 -7.65 -10.30 7.28
N LYS A 108 -8.73 -10.80 7.89
CA LYS A 108 -9.77 -9.94 8.46
C LYS A 108 -9.21 -9.03 9.55
N ASP A 109 -8.39 -9.57 10.44
CA ASP A 109 -7.74 -8.79 11.50
C ASP A 109 -6.82 -7.69 10.94
N ALA A 110 -6.03 -8.00 9.91
CA ALA A 110 -5.21 -7.01 9.23
C ALA A 110 -6.06 -5.92 8.54
N ARG A 111 -7.18 -6.30 7.93
CA ARG A 111 -8.13 -5.36 7.32
C ARG A 111 -8.73 -4.43 8.37
N ASP A 112 -9.19 -4.95 9.49
CA ASP A 112 -9.83 -4.15 10.54
C ASP A 112 -8.85 -3.12 11.13
N LYS A 113 -7.58 -3.50 11.30
CA LYS A 113 -6.50 -2.57 11.70
C LYS A 113 -6.20 -1.53 10.62
N ARG A 114 -6.24 -1.92 9.34
CA ARG A 114 -6.05 -0.99 8.22
C ARG A 114 -7.15 0.06 8.15
N VAL A 115 -8.39 -0.30 8.45
CA VAL A 115 -9.54 0.63 8.49
C VAL A 115 -9.29 1.74 9.51
N LYS A 116 -8.84 1.39 10.74
CA LYS A 116 -8.53 2.39 11.77
C LYS A 116 -7.48 3.42 11.34
N ILE A 117 -6.42 2.97 10.66
CA ILE A 117 -5.42 3.89 10.07
C ILE A 117 -6.10 4.81 9.04
N GLY A 118 -6.99 4.25 8.21
CA GLY A 118 -7.77 5.00 7.24
C GLY A 118 -8.63 6.08 7.89
N ASP A 119 -9.31 5.77 8.99
CA ASP A 119 -10.17 6.71 9.72
C ASP A 119 -9.39 7.94 10.20
N VAL A 120 -8.18 7.74 10.77
CA VAL A 120 -7.32 8.85 11.21
C VAL A 120 -6.80 9.68 10.02
N VAL A 121 -6.46 9.03 8.91
CA VAL A 121 -6.02 9.72 7.69
C VAL A 121 -7.17 10.55 7.09
N VAL A 122 -8.38 10.00 7.04
CA VAL A 122 -9.57 10.73 6.57
C VAL A 122 -9.85 11.92 7.49
N ALA A 123 -9.81 11.72 8.81
CA ALA A 123 -9.97 12.81 9.77
C ALA A 123 -8.92 13.91 9.59
N THR A 124 -7.65 13.54 9.33
CA THR A 124 -6.58 14.49 9.00
C THR A 124 -6.93 15.35 7.78
N PHE A 125 -7.42 14.74 6.71
CA PHE A 125 -7.77 15.49 5.50
C PHE A 125 -9.03 16.34 5.67
N VAL A 126 -10.03 15.86 6.39
CA VAL A 126 -11.23 16.66 6.70
C VAL A 126 -10.84 17.89 7.53
N GLU A 127 -10.04 17.71 8.59
CA GLU A 127 -9.53 18.81 9.42
C GLU A 127 -8.67 19.79 8.62
N MET A 128 -7.83 19.29 7.71
CA MET A 128 -7.06 20.14 6.79
C MET A 128 -7.98 20.97 5.90
N LEU A 129 -9.00 20.36 5.29
CA LEU A 129 -9.93 21.05 4.37
C LEU A 129 -10.68 22.21 5.04
N GLU A 130 -10.91 22.14 6.35
CA GLU A 130 -11.49 23.25 7.13
C GLU A 130 -10.54 24.44 7.30
N ARG A 131 -9.22 24.18 7.31
CA ARG A 131 -8.19 25.17 7.67
C ARG A 131 -7.45 25.76 6.48
N ILE A 132 -7.35 25.04 5.37
CA ILE A 132 -6.63 25.50 4.18
C ILE A 132 -7.44 26.52 3.37
N SER A 133 -6.73 27.29 2.55
CA SER A 133 -7.31 28.32 1.70
C SER A 133 -8.34 27.77 0.69
N PRO A 134 -9.32 28.58 0.22
CA PRO A 134 -10.19 28.22 -0.90
C PRO A 134 -9.41 27.87 -2.18
N LYS A 135 -8.24 28.49 -2.39
CA LYS A 135 -7.33 28.17 -3.50
C LYS A 135 -6.76 26.76 -3.35
N GLY A 136 -6.27 26.40 -2.17
CA GLY A 136 -5.78 25.05 -1.85
C GLY A 136 -6.86 23.99 -2.07
N ARG A 137 -8.08 24.22 -1.56
CA ARG A 137 -9.22 23.31 -1.80
C ARG A 137 -9.51 23.09 -3.28
N ARG A 138 -9.55 24.16 -4.09
CA ARG A 138 -9.76 24.07 -5.55
C ARG A 138 -8.64 23.32 -6.26
N GLN A 139 -7.40 23.47 -5.81
CA GLN A 139 -6.25 22.79 -6.39
C GLN A 139 -6.27 21.27 -6.12
N LEU A 140 -6.77 20.85 -4.95
CA LEU A 140 -6.95 19.43 -4.62
C LEU A 140 -7.97 18.74 -5.52
N VAL A 141 -9.09 19.39 -5.81
CA VAL A 141 -10.14 18.86 -6.70
C VAL A 141 -9.87 19.09 -8.20
N GLY A 142 -8.70 19.67 -8.53
CA GLY A 142 -8.21 19.99 -9.87
C GLY A 142 -9.13 19.65 -11.06
N GLY A 143 -9.79 20.66 -11.62
CA GLY A 143 -10.41 20.60 -12.95
C GLY A 143 -11.65 19.71 -13.13
N TYR A 144 -12.09 18.92 -12.15
CA TYR A 144 -13.31 18.10 -12.28
C TYR A 144 -14.58 18.92 -12.49
N PHE A 145 -14.56 20.20 -12.11
CA PHE A 145 -15.66 21.15 -12.28
C PHE A 145 -15.34 22.25 -13.29
N ARG A 146 -14.49 21.97 -14.28
CA ARG A 146 -14.32 22.86 -15.45
C ARG A 146 -15.42 22.63 -16.46
#